data_AF-A0A9D9GKL1-F1
#
_entry.id   AF-A0A9D9GKL1-F1
#
_cell.length_a   1.000
_cell.length_b   1.000
_cell.length_c   1.000
_cell.angle_alpha   90.00
_cell.angle_beta   90.00
_cell.angle_gamma   90.00
#
_symmetry.space_group_name_H-M   'P 1'
#
loop_
_entity.id
_entity.type
_entity.pdbx_description
1 polymer ?
#
loop_
_entity_poly.entity_id
_entity_poly.type
_entity_poly.pdbx_seq_one_letter_code
_entity_poly.pdbx_strand_id
1 'polypeptide(L)'
;MASVHYFTRSNSEKGEKEVTIWARIFIAKKEKQSNRVVFQVSTNIKVPSYAWDKVKECAILEKAKTEIEQRRFGSINTYISEIKTHIHSEILKNEEFTPDICRGVIRTYLEEKQTKKLEVPKDVHKYIKWIIQEMNEGRRLFKGNKYDYDTIKQYGNLEGVLNRFASYYKKQTGKSLVWDSFESKNTADMYMTYLEEYGYMVKTRNK
;
A
#
# COMPACT_ATOMS: atom_id res chain seq x y z
N MET A 1 -19.34 -21.64 19.28
CA MET A 1 -18.80 -20.26 19.36
C MET A 1 -17.42 -20.27 18.75
N ALA A 2 -17.07 -19.25 17.95
CA ALA A 2 -15.78 -19.13 17.30
C ALA A 2 -14.97 -17.97 17.87
N SER A 3 -13.65 -18.13 17.99
CA SER A 3 -12.74 -17.06 18.38
C SER A 3 -11.55 -16.98 17.43
N VAL A 4 -11.05 -15.77 17.22
CA VAL A 4 -9.88 -15.47 16.39
C VAL A 4 -8.88 -14.67 17.24
N HIS A 5 -7.67 -15.18 17.34
CA HIS A 5 -6.59 -14.60 18.13
C HIS A 5 -5.37 -14.31 17.25
N TYR A 6 -4.77 -13.13 17.40
CA TYR A 6 -3.55 -12.79 16.68
C TYR A 6 -2.29 -13.00 17.51
N PHE A 7 -1.25 -13.52 16.88
CA PHE A 7 0.03 -13.77 17.53
C PHE A 7 1.18 -13.70 16.53
N THR A 8 2.41 -13.58 17.03
CA THR A 8 3.64 -13.67 16.23
C THR A 8 4.40 -14.94 16.60
N ARG A 9 4.98 -15.65 15.62
CA ARG A 9 5.66 -16.95 15.85
C ARG A 9 7.11 -16.83 16.30
N SER A 10 7.77 -15.72 15.99
CA SER A 10 9.15 -15.47 16.39
C SER A 10 9.22 -14.95 17.82
N ASN A 11 9.67 -15.80 18.74
CA ASN A 11 10.12 -15.41 20.08
C ASN A 11 11.58 -14.89 20.10
N SER A 12 12.27 -14.90 18.97
CA SER A 12 13.70 -14.63 18.88
C SER A 12 13.96 -13.14 18.62
N GLU A 13 14.50 -12.50 19.65
CA GLU A 13 15.22 -11.21 19.69
C GLU A 13 14.35 -9.94 19.71
N LYS A 14 14.41 -9.24 20.84
CA LYS A 14 14.05 -7.82 20.97
C LYS A 14 14.88 -7.06 19.93
N GLY A 15 14.25 -6.56 18.87
CA GLY A 15 14.96 -5.85 17.80
C GLY A 15 14.00 -5.32 16.74
N GLU A 16 14.54 -4.57 15.77
CA GLU A 16 13.75 -3.92 14.71
C GLU A 16 13.27 -4.88 13.60
N LYS A 17 13.37 -6.21 13.83
CA LYS A 17 13.02 -7.21 12.82
C LYS A 17 11.51 -7.27 12.59
N GLU A 18 11.13 -7.21 11.32
CA GLU A 18 9.76 -7.42 10.86
C GLU A 18 9.33 -8.88 11.07
N VAL A 19 8.20 -9.06 11.76
CA VAL A 19 7.61 -10.36 12.07
C VAL A 19 6.21 -10.45 11.52
N THR A 20 5.86 -11.61 10.98
CA THR A 20 4.53 -11.85 10.42
C THR A 20 3.51 -12.10 11.54
N ILE A 21 2.36 -11.45 11.44
CA ILE A 21 1.20 -11.71 12.29
C ILE A 21 0.49 -12.97 11.78
N TRP A 22 0.10 -13.83 12.70
CA TRP A 22 -0.63 -15.07 12.45
C TRP A 22 -1.99 -15.00 13.12
N ALA A 23 -3.02 -15.48 12.43
CA ALA A 23 -4.33 -15.69 13.02
C ALA A 23 -4.43 -17.14 13.51
N ARG A 24 -4.90 -17.32 14.74
CA ARG A 24 -5.30 -18.61 15.32
C ARG A 24 -6.81 -18.63 15.45
N ILE A 25 -7.44 -19.60 14.79
CA ILE A 25 -8.89 -19.71 14.72
C ILE A 25 -9.32 -20.91 15.55
N PHE A 26 -10.31 -20.71 16.42
CA PHE A 26 -10.96 -21.75 17.20
C PHE A 26 -12.43 -21.80 16.82
N ILE A 27 -12.91 -22.97 16.39
CA ILE A 27 -14.32 -23.18 16.05
C ILE A 27 -14.83 -24.37 16.84
N ALA A 28 -15.76 -24.12 17.76
CA ALA A 28 -16.53 -25.19 18.40
C ALA A 28 -17.68 -25.61 17.49
N LYS A 29 -17.68 -26.87 17.00
CA LYS A 29 -18.81 -27.44 16.27
C LYS A 29 -20.03 -27.56 17.20
N LYS A 30 -21.23 -27.27 16.68
CA LYS A 30 -22.49 -27.28 17.45
C LYS A 30 -22.90 -28.68 17.91
N GLU A 31 -22.52 -29.74 17.20
CA GLU A 31 -23.14 -31.06 17.39
C GLU A 31 -22.37 -32.06 18.26
N LYS A 32 -21.08 -31.86 18.51
CA LYS A 32 -20.29 -32.73 19.40
C LYS A 32 -19.28 -31.89 20.18
N GLN A 33 -19.42 -31.85 21.50
CA GLN A 33 -18.65 -31.03 22.45
C GLN A 33 -17.12 -31.19 22.40
N SER A 34 -16.58 -32.09 21.57
CA SER A 34 -15.16 -32.47 21.53
C SER A 34 -14.37 -32.00 20.30
N ASN A 35 -15.01 -31.58 19.19
CA ASN A 35 -14.27 -31.17 17.99
C ASN A 35 -14.08 -29.65 17.92
N ARG A 36 -13.02 -29.17 18.58
CA ARG A 36 -12.49 -27.82 18.38
C ARG A 36 -11.55 -27.86 17.18
N VAL A 37 -11.98 -27.31 16.05
CA VAL A 37 -11.07 -27.10 14.92
C VAL A 37 -10.17 -25.92 15.28
N VAL A 38 -8.88 -26.20 15.45
CA VAL A 38 -7.83 -25.20 15.69
C VAL A 38 -6.88 -25.23 14.52
N PHE A 39 -6.83 -24.13 13.78
CA PHE A 39 -5.79 -23.94 12.77
C PHE A 39 -5.22 -22.54 12.82
N GLN A 40 -4.06 -22.40 12.18
CA GLN A 40 -3.29 -21.17 12.16
C GLN A 40 -3.02 -20.80 10.71
N VAL A 41 -3.28 -19.54 10.36
CA VAL A 41 -2.99 -19.00 9.04
C VAL A 41 -2.15 -17.73 9.18
N SER A 42 -1.25 -17.53 8.23
CA SER A 42 -0.52 -16.27 8.13
C SER A 42 -1.44 -15.18 7.60
N THR A 43 -1.39 -13.99 8.18
CA THR A 43 -2.11 -12.83 7.64
C THR A 43 -1.31 -12.10 6.56
N ASN A 44 -0.04 -12.47 6.32
CA ASN A 44 0.94 -11.73 5.52
C ASN A 44 1.22 -10.28 5.98
N ILE A 45 0.56 -9.80 7.03
CA ILE A 45 0.83 -8.49 7.63
C ILE A 45 2.06 -8.61 8.51
N LYS A 46 2.98 -7.65 8.38
CA LYS A 46 4.23 -7.59 9.16
C LYS A 46 4.25 -6.39 10.09
N VAL A 47 4.75 -6.63 11.29
CA VAL A 47 4.96 -5.63 12.34
C VAL A 47 6.36 -5.80 12.91
N PRO A 48 7.07 -4.74 13.32
CA PRO A 48 8.30 -4.89 14.08
C PRO A 48 8.04 -5.66 15.38
N SER A 49 8.93 -6.59 15.74
CA SER A 49 8.72 -7.46 16.91
C SER A 49 8.56 -6.66 18.21
N TYR A 50 9.29 -5.54 18.34
CA TYR A 50 9.18 -4.64 19.49
C TYR A 50 7.83 -3.96 19.62
N ALA A 51 7.11 -3.76 18.51
CA ALA A 51 5.87 -2.99 18.46
C ALA A 51 4.63 -3.84 18.70
N TRP A 52 4.73 -5.16 18.79
CA TRP A 52 3.57 -6.03 18.98
C TRP A 52 3.22 -6.25 20.47
N ASP A 53 1.99 -5.94 20.85
CA ASP A 53 1.40 -6.31 22.14
C ASP A 53 0.74 -7.69 22.04
N LYS A 54 1.32 -8.68 22.73
CA LYS A 54 0.81 -10.05 22.75
C LYS A 54 -0.51 -10.21 23.51
N VAL A 55 -0.80 -9.31 24.46
CA VAL A 55 -2.00 -9.37 25.31
C VAL A 55 -3.17 -8.67 24.64
N LYS A 56 -2.93 -7.48 24.10
CA LYS A 56 -3.95 -6.71 23.37
C LYS A 56 -4.12 -7.16 21.92
N GLU A 57 -3.20 -7.99 21.42
CA GLU A 57 -3.19 -8.48 20.04
C GLU A 57 -3.15 -7.34 19.01
N CYS A 58 -2.33 -6.31 19.27
CA CYS A 58 -2.25 -5.11 18.44
C CYS A 58 -0.83 -4.52 18.37
N ALA A 59 -0.59 -3.63 17.40
CA ALA A 59 0.60 -2.80 17.34
C ALA A 59 0.48 -1.62 18.32
N ILE A 60 1.53 -1.40 19.12
CA ILE A 60 1.67 -0.35 20.13
C ILE A 60 2.06 0.96 19.42
N LEU A 61 1.13 1.91 19.36
CA LEU A 61 1.32 3.18 18.64
C LEU A 61 2.43 4.03 19.27
N GLU A 62 2.58 3.97 20.59
CA GLU A 62 3.55 4.74 21.38
C GLU A 62 5.00 4.32 21.12
N LYS A 63 5.21 3.16 20.50
CA LYS A 63 6.54 2.68 20.10
C LYS A 63 6.98 3.18 18.73
N ALA A 64 6.12 3.91 18.02
CA ALA A 64 6.48 4.54 16.76
C ALA A 64 7.45 5.70 16.99
N LYS A 65 8.55 5.73 16.23
CA LYS A 65 9.56 6.80 16.28
C LYS A 65 9.24 7.96 15.33
N THR A 66 8.37 7.71 14.35
CA THR A 66 8.00 8.68 13.31
C THR A 66 6.49 8.70 13.08
N GLU A 67 5.96 9.80 12.55
CA GLU A 67 4.54 9.91 12.17
C GLU A 67 4.15 8.86 11.11
N ILE A 68 5.06 8.55 10.18
CA ILE A 68 4.86 7.52 9.16
C ILE A 68 4.69 6.14 9.81
N GLU A 69 5.51 5.84 10.81
CA GLU A 69 5.44 4.59 11.55
C GLU A 69 4.17 4.51 12.42
N GLN A 70 3.75 5.62 13.02
CA GLN A 70 2.50 5.70 13.78
C GLN A 70 1.29 5.43 12.89
N ARG A 71 1.22 6.04 11.70
CA ARG A 71 0.18 5.77 10.70
C ARG A 71 0.18 4.32 10.24
N ARG A 72 1.38 3.74 10.05
CA ARG A 72 1.54 2.32 9.71
C ARG A 72 0.99 1.42 10.82
N PHE A 73 1.34 1.65 12.07
CA PHE A 73 0.84 0.84 13.20
C PHE A 73 -0.68 0.99 13.36
N GLY A 74 -1.22 2.20 13.17
CA GLY A 74 -2.65 2.43 13.12
C GLY A 74 -3.34 1.60 12.03
N SER A 75 -2.77 1.60 10.83
CA SER A 75 -3.28 0.83 9.69
C SER A 75 -3.23 -0.68 9.94
N ILE A 76 -2.14 -1.19 10.56
CA ILE A 76 -2.04 -2.60 10.97
C ILE A 76 -3.20 -2.95 11.91
N ASN A 77 -3.47 -2.12 12.93
CA ASN A 77 -4.55 -2.35 13.88
C ASN A 77 -5.93 -2.36 13.23
N THR A 78 -6.17 -1.45 12.28
CA THR A 78 -7.39 -1.46 11.47
C THR A 78 -7.50 -2.74 10.64
N TYR A 79 -6.43 -3.13 9.95
CA TYR A 79 -6.43 -4.31 9.09
C TYR A 79 -6.71 -5.60 9.84
N ILE A 80 -6.05 -5.83 10.99
CA ILE A 80 -6.29 -7.04 11.79
C ILE A 80 -7.71 -7.05 12.37
N SER A 81 -8.26 -5.90 12.75
CA SER A 81 -9.64 -5.81 13.26
C SER A 81 -10.68 -6.13 12.18
N GLU A 82 -10.50 -5.58 10.98
CA GLU A 82 -11.38 -5.84 9.84
C GLU A 82 -11.26 -7.30 9.37
N ILE A 83 -10.04 -7.84 9.21
CA ILE A 83 -9.82 -9.26 8.89
C ILE A 83 -10.53 -10.17 9.91
N LYS A 84 -10.45 -9.84 11.20
CA LYS A 84 -11.12 -10.61 12.26
C LYS A 84 -12.63 -10.63 12.07
N THR A 85 -13.19 -9.48 11.73
CA THR A 85 -14.63 -9.32 11.44
C THR A 85 -15.04 -10.13 10.21
N HIS A 86 -14.27 -10.08 9.13
CA HIS A 86 -14.51 -10.88 7.91
C HIS A 86 -14.43 -12.38 8.18
N ILE A 87 -13.40 -12.84 8.91
CA ILE A 87 -13.28 -14.25 9.31
C ILE A 87 -14.50 -14.68 10.13
N HIS A 88 -14.93 -13.88 11.10
CA HIS A 88 -16.13 -14.19 11.90
C HIS A 88 -17.40 -14.27 11.05
N SER A 89 -17.58 -13.35 10.09
CA SER A 89 -18.72 -13.40 9.16
C SER A 89 -18.72 -14.68 8.33
N GLU A 90 -17.55 -15.07 7.80
CA GLU A 90 -17.43 -16.26 6.96
C GLU A 90 -17.58 -17.57 7.74
N ILE A 91 -17.14 -17.62 9.01
CA ILE A 91 -17.41 -18.77 9.89
C ILE A 91 -18.92 -18.97 10.11
N LEU A 92 -19.72 -17.90 10.12
CA LEU A 92 -21.17 -17.99 10.29
C LEU A 92 -21.89 -18.41 9.01
N LYS A 93 -21.34 -18.08 7.83
CA LYS A 93 -21.93 -18.40 6.53
C LYS A 93 -21.61 -19.82 6.03
N ASN A 94 -20.45 -20.34 6.39
CA ASN A 94 -19.96 -21.63 5.92
C ASN A 94 -20.20 -22.72 6.97
N GLU A 95 -20.82 -23.83 6.57
CA GLU A 95 -21.05 -25.00 7.44
C GLU A 95 -19.71 -25.63 7.88
N GLU A 96 -18.75 -25.66 6.97
CA GLU A 96 -17.37 -26.05 7.24
C GLU A 96 -16.41 -24.90 6.89
N PHE A 97 -15.61 -24.48 7.87
CA PHE A 97 -14.62 -23.42 7.69
C PHE A 97 -13.21 -24.01 7.78
N THR A 98 -12.50 -23.98 6.66
CA THR A 98 -11.19 -24.61 6.50
C THR A 98 -10.06 -23.56 6.48
N PRO A 99 -8.79 -23.98 6.65
CA PRO A 99 -7.64 -23.08 6.49
C PRO A 99 -7.60 -22.40 5.11
N ASP A 100 -8.04 -23.08 4.05
CA ASP A 100 -8.02 -22.55 2.68
C ASP A 100 -9.05 -21.44 2.49
N ILE A 101 -10.26 -21.62 3.04
CA ILE A 101 -11.28 -20.57 3.07
C ILE A 101 -10.74 -19.36 3.83
N CYS A 102 -10.15 -19.58 5.01
CA CYS A 102 -9.58 -18.49 5.82
C CYS A 102 -8.46 -17.74 5.08
N ARG A 103 -7.55 -18.45 4.40
CA ARG A 103 -6.53 -17.82 3.55
C ARG A 103 -7.16 -17.04 2.40
N GLY A 104 -8.22 -17.57 1.78
CA GLY A 104 -8.99 -16.89 0.75
C GLY A 104 -9.56 -15.56 1.24
N VAL A 105 -10.24 -15.56 2.40
CA VAL A 105 -10.80 -14.35 3.02
C VAL A 105 -9.75 -13.29 3.30
N ILE A 106 -8.63 -13.69 3.91
CA ILE A 106 -7.51 -12.78 4.18
C ILE A 106 -6.95 -12.20 2.88
N ARG A 107 -6.72 -13.07 1.88
CA ARG A 107 -6.19 -12.65 0.59
C ARG A 107 -7.13 -11.67 -0.12
N THR A 108 -8.42 -12.00 -0.24
CA THR A 108 -9.42 -11.14 -0.86
C THR A 108 -9.49 -9.79 -0.15
N TYR A 109 -9.50 -9.76 1.18
CA TYR A 109 -9.49 -8.50 1.93
C TYR A 109 -8.24 -7.65 1.65
N LEU A 110 -7.04 -8.26 1.64
CA LEU A 110 -5.81 -7.54 1.34
C LEU A 110 -5.77 -7.07 -0.11
N GLU A 111 -6.26 -7.89 -1.04
CA GLU A 111 -6.42 -7.54 -2.44
C GLU A 111 -7.39 -6.38 -2.59
N GLU A 112 -8.56 -6.38 -1.95
CA GLU A 112 -9.55 -5.30 -1.93
C GLU A 112 -8.99 -3.99 -1.35
N LYS A 113 -8.18 -4.08 -0.29
CA LYS A 113 -7.48 -2.91 0.26
C LYS A 113 -6.36 -2.40 -0.65
N GLN A 114 -5.66 -3.28 -1.38
CA GLN A 114 -4.71 -2.90 -2.42
C GLN A 114 -5.40 -2.40 -3.70
N THR A 115 -6.62 -2.91 -3.99
CA THR A 115 -7.44 -2.58 -5.16
C THR A 115 -8.47 -1.49 -4.90
N LYS A 116 -8.48 -0.88 -3.70
CA LYS A 116 -8.61 0.58 -3.59
C LYS A 116 -7.40 1.26 -4.27
N LYS A 117 -7.16 0.90 -5.53
CA LYS A 117 -6.47 1.71 -6.51
C LYS A 117 -7.26 3.00 -6.49
N LEU A 118 -6.69 4.03 -5.85
CA LEU A 118 -6.98 5.40 -6.23
C LEU A 118 -7.00 5.40 -7.77
N GLU A 119 -8.15 5.75 -8.35
CA GLU A 119 -8.30 5.77 -9.81
C GLU A 119 -7.08 6.49 -10.39
N VAL A 120 -6.32 5.79 -11.23
CA VAL A 120 -5.08 6.32 -11.79
C VAL A 120 -5.46 7.57 -12.58
N PRO A 121 -5.03 8.78 -12.16
CA PRO A 121 -5.49 9.97 -12.83
C PRO A 121 -4.96 10.01 -14.25
N LYS A 122 -5.82 10.32 -15.23
CA LYS A 122 -5.42 10.50 -16.62
C LYS A 122 -4.71 11.84 -16.86
N ASP A 123 -5.08 12.87 -16.10
CA ASP A 123 -4.42 14.17 -16.09
C ASP A 123 -2.97 14.00 -15.63
N VAL A 124 -2.01 14.44 -16.47
CA VAL A 124 -0.57 14.30 -16.20
C VAL A 124 -0.20 14.93 -14.86
N HIS A 125 -0.76 16.10 -14.56
CA HIS A 125 -0.56 16.80 -13.28
C HIS A 125 -0.97 15.94 -12.07
N LYS A 126 -2.18 15.37 -12.12
CA LYS A 126 -2.72 14.59 -11.01
C LYS A 126 -1.99 13.25 -10.88
N TYR A 127 -1.58 12.67 -12.00
CA TYR A 127 -0.84 11.42 -12.02
C TYR A 127 0.50 11.52 -11.31
N ILE A 128 1.28 12.58 -11.54
CA ILE A 128 2.60 12.73 -10.90
C ILE A 128 2.46 12.94 -9.39
N LYS A 129 1.45 13.68 -8.93
CA LYS A 129 1.15 13.76 -7.49
C LYS A 129 0.77 12.40 -6.91
N TRP A 130 -0.09 11.67 -7.63
CA TRP A 130 -0.51 10.34 -7.25
C TRP A 130 0.67 9.36 -7.16
N ILE A 131 1.57 9.33 -8.14
CA ILE A 131 2.72 8.41 -8.14
C ILE A 131 3.71 8.73 -7.01
N ILE A 132 3.97 10.02 -6.74
CA ILE A 132 4.82 10.46 -5.61
C ILE A 132 4.21 9.99 -4.29
N GLN A 133 2.90 10.10 -4.14
CA GLN A 133 2.19 9.62 -2.97
C GLN A 133 2.30 8.09 -2.82
N GLU A 134 2.07 7.32 -3.90
CA GLU A 134 2.24 5.86 -3.90
C GLU A 134 3.67 5.41 -3.54
N MET A 135 4.68 6.16 -3.98
CA MET A 135 6.10 5.91 -3.65
C MET A 135 6.39 6.18 -2.17
N ASN A 136 5.93 7.31 -1.64
CA ASN A 136 6.11 7.70 -0.22
C ASN A 136 5.44 6.70 0.72
N GLU A 137 4.23 6.24 0.39
CA GLU A 137 3.47 5.30 1.20
C GLU A 137 3.98 3.86 1.04
N GLY A 138 4.95 3.61 0.15
CA GLY A 138 5.53 2.29 -0.10
C GLY A 138 4.55 1.32 -0.77
N ARG A 139 3.47 1.83 -1.36
CA ARG A 139 2.55 1.05 -2.18
C ARG A 139 3.15 0.73 -3.55
N ARG A 140 4.01 1.62 -4.05
CA ARG A 140 4.85 1.38 -5.22
C ARG A 140 6.30 1.15 -4.81
N LEU A 141 6.84 0.00 -5.17
CA LEU A 141 8.20 -0.43 -4.81
C LEU A 141 9.09 -0.50 -6.06
N PHE A 142 10.38 -0.19 -5.89
CA PHE A 142 11.42 -0.43 -6.89
C PHE A 142 12.21 -1.69 -6.52
N LYS A 143 12.11 -2.74 -7.35
CA LYS A 143 12.76 -4.04 -7.11
C LYS A 143 12.50 -4.60 -5.70
N GLY A 144 11.28 -4.41 -5.18
CA GLY A 144 10.87 -4.87 -3.85
C GLY A 144 11.27 -3.95 -2.69
N ASN A 145 12.00 -2.86 -2.95
CA ASN A 145 12.39 -1.86 -1.95
C ASN A 145 11.60 -0.56 -2.11
N LYS A 146 11.53 0.23 -1.04
CA LYS A 146 10.99 1.59 -1.12
C LYS A 146 11.89 2.46 -2.00
N TYR A 147 11.32 3.48 -2.62
CA TYR A 147 12.10 4.48 -3.34
C TYR A 147 12.89 5.33 -2.34
N ASP A 148 14.15 5.62 -2.69
CA ASP A 148 14.97 6.53 -1.91
C ASP A 148 14.45 7.96 -1.96
N TYR A 149 14.71 8.72 -0.90
CA TYR A 149 14.28 10.12 -0.76
C TYR A 149 14.68 10.97 -1.98
N ASP A 150 15.91 10.84 -2.45
CA ASP A 150 16.40 11.60 -3.60
C ASP A 150 15.66 11.24 -4.89
N THR A 151 15.25 9.99 -5.04
CA THR A 151 14.43 9.58 -6.20
C THR A 151 13.07 10.25 -6.15
N ILE A 152 12.40 10.22 -5.00
CA ILE A 152 11.10 10.88 -4.81
C ILE A 152 11.22 12.39 -5.05
N LYS A 153 12.31 13.00 -4.59
CA LYS A 153 12.63 14.42 -4.83
C LYS A 153 12.77 14.74 -6.33
N GLN A 154 13.42 13.89 -7.11
CA GLN A 154 13.51 14.07 -8.57
C GLN A 154 12.14 14.00 -9.26
N TYR A 155 11.26 13.10 -8.81
CA TYR A 155 9.87 13.09 -9.29
C TYR A 155 9.12 14.39 -8.93
N GLY A 156 9.38 14.96 -7.76
CA GLY A 156 8.85 16.28 -7.39
C GLY A 156 9.36 17.42 -8.28
N ASN A 157 10.63 17.41 -8.67
CA ASN A 157 11.17 18.37 -9.63
C ASN A 157 10.51 18.23 -11.01
N LEU A 158 10.34 16.98 -11.47
CA LEU A 158 9.65 16.66 -12.71
C LEU A 158 8.19 17.15 -12.69
N GLU A 159 7.49 16.99 -11.56
CA GLU A 159 6.15 17.53 -11.36
C GLU A 159 6.12 19.04 -11.66
N GLY A 160 7.08 19.79 -11.13
CA GLY A 160 7.20 21.23 -11.34
C GLY A 160 7.38 21.62 -12.81
N VAL A 161 8.07 20.81 -13.61
CA VAL A 161 8.25 21.04 -15.06
C VAL A 161 6.96 20.69 -15.81
N LEU A 162 6.40 19.51 -15.56
CA LEU A 162 5.18 19.03 -16.21
C LEU A 162 3.96 19.92 -15.92
N ASN A 163 3.88 20.52 -14.73
CA ASN A 163 2.78 21.44 -14.37
C ASN A 163 2.82 22.73 -15.19
N ARG A 164 4.03 23.25 -15.43
CA ARG A 164 4.21 24.43 -16.26
C ARG A 164 3.96 24.10 -17.73
N PHE A 165 4.41 22.94 -18.20
CA PHE A 165 4.09 22.49 -19.55
C PHE A 165 2.59 22.27 -19.75
N ALA A 166 1.89 21.63 -18.81
CA ALA A 166 0.44 21.44 -18.88
C ALA A 166 -0.31 22.78 -18.99
N SER A 167 0.17 23.80 -18.28
CA SER A 167 -0.35 25.17 -18.37
C SER A 167 -0.07 25.81 -19.74
N TYR A 168 1.15 25.63 -20.27
CA TYR A 168 1.53 26.07 -21.61
C TYR A 168 0.69 25.39 -22.69
N TYR A 169 0.57 24.06 -22.64
CA TYR A 169 -0.21 23.24 -23.57
C TYR A 169 -1.68 23.66 -23.60
N LYS A 170 -2.29 23.91 -22.43
CA LYS A 170 -3.67 24.39 -22.34
C LYS A 170 -3.85 25.77 -22.97
N LYS A 171 -2.87 26.67 -22.84
CA LYS A 171 -2.91 27.98 -23.51
C LYS A 171 -2.83 27.86 -25.04
N GLN A 172 -2.03 26.93 -25.55
CA GLN A 172 -1.83 26.75 -26.99
C GLN A 172 -2.96 25.97 -27.68
N THR A 173 -3.54 24.99 -26.99
CA THR A 173 -4.49 24.04 -27.61
C THR A 173 -5.91 24.15 -27.08
N GLY A 174 -6.14 24.88 -25.97
CA GLY A 174 -7.40 24.92 -25.25
C GLY A 174 -7.74 23.63 -24.48
N LYS A 175 -6.92 22.58 -24.60
CA LYS A 175 -7.18 21.25 -24.02
C LYS A 175 -6.33 21.00 -22.78
N SER A 176 -6.81 20.16 -21.87
CA SER A 176 -6.02 19.66 -20.74
C SER A 176 -5.01 18.61 -21.23
N LEU A 177 -3.81 18.62 -20.63
CA LEU A 177 -2.78 17.63 -20.91
C LEU A 177 -3.07 16.33 -20.15
N VAL A 178 -3.37 15.27 -20.89
CA VAL A 178 -3.52 13.89 -20.39
C VAL A 178 -2.43 13.01 -20.99
N TRP A 179 -2.12 11.86 -20.38
CA TRP A 179 -1.05 10.98 -20.89
C TRP A 179 -1.23 10.58 -22.36
N ASP A 180 -2.46 10.25 -22.75
CA ASP A 180 -2.81 9.89 -24.13
C ASP A 180 -2.53 11.05 -25.13
N SER A 181 -2.37 12.29 -24.65
CA SER A 181 -1.99 13.41 -25.52
C SER A 181 -0.60 13.24 -26.12
N PHE A 182 0.30 12.52 -25.45
CA PHE A 182 1.66 12.24 -25.94
C PHE A 182 1.72 11.16 -27.02
N GLU A 183 0.61 10.46 -27.30
CA GLU A 183 0.53 9.57 -28.47
C GLU A 183 0.57 10.38 -29.78
N SER A 184 0.16 11.64 -29.74
CA SER A 184 0.34 12.58 -30.84
C SER A 184 1.76 13.11 -30.87
N LYS A 185 2.44 12.91 -32.01
CA LYS A 185 3.78 13.46 -32.27
C LYS A 185 3.85 14.98 -32.01
N ASN A 186 2.78 15.72 -32.34
CA ASN A 186 2.74 17.17 -32.14
C ASN A 186 2.86 17.56 -30.66
N THR A 187 2.26 16.79 -29.75
CA THR A 187 2.35 17.06 -28.31
C THR A 187 3.75 16.77 -27.77
N ALA A 188 4.39 15.71 -28.25
CA ALA A 188 5.77 15.38 -27.90
C ALA A 188 6.74 16.47 -28.41
N ASP A 189 6.58 16.91 -29.66
CA ASP A 189 7.37 17.99 -30.24
C ASP A 189 7.18 19.31 -29.46
N MET A 190 5.94 19.66 -29.12
CA MET A 190 5.65 20.82 -28.27
C MET A 190 6.32 20.73 -26.89
N TYR A 191 6.37 19.53 -26.30
CA TYR A 191 7.04 19.34 -25.02
C TYR A 191 8.55 19.54 -25.14
N MET A 192 9.17 18.98 -26.18
CA MET A 192 10.60 19.16 -26.43
C MET A 192 10.94 20.63 -26.66
N THR A 193 10.18 21.34 -27.49
CA THR A 193 10.35 22.78 -27.70
C THR A 193 10.19 23.55 -26.39
N TYR A 194 9.19 23.22 -25.58
CA TYR A 194 9.00 23.83 -24.26
C TYR A 194 10.22 23.63 -23.35
N LEU A 195 10.80 22.42 -23.32
CA LEU A 195 11.98 22.15 -22.51
C LEU A 195 13.21 22.95 -22.98
N GLU A 196 13.35 23.16 -24.29
CA GLU A 196 14.43 23.96 -24.88
C GLU A 196 14.26 25.46 -24.61
N GLU A 197 13.09 26.02 -24.89
CA GLU A 197 12.79 27.46 -24.74
C GLU A 197 12.91 27.94 -23.29
N TYR A 198 12.50 27.09 -22.34
CA TYR A 198 12.50 27.42 -20.91
C TYR A 198 13.77 26.93 -20.18
N GLY A 199 14.78 26.45 -20.92
CA GLY A 199 16.10 26.15 -20.38
C GLY A 199 16.16 24.90 -19.48
N TYR A 200 15.19 24.00 -19.60
CA TYR A 200 15.19 22.72 -18.89
C TYR A 200 16.13 21.70 -19.52
N MET A 201 16.38 21.82 -20.82
CA MET A 201 17.48 21.15 -21.48
C MET A 201 18.74 21.98 -21.24
N VAL A 202 19.59 21.54 -20.31
CA VAL A 202 20.97 22.07 -20.23
C VAL A 202 21.56 21.84 -21.61
N LYS A 203 21.96 22.92 -22.30
CA LYS A 203 22.86 22.77 -23.45
C LYS A 203 24.12 22.12 -22.92
N THR A 204 24.22 20.80 -23.00
CA THR A 204 25.49 20.08 -22.95
C THR A 204 26.27 20.50 -24.17
N ARG A 205 26.79 21.72 -24.09
CA ARG A 205 27.82 22.23 -24.97
C ARG A 205 29.06 21.44 -24.55
N ASN A 206 29.27 20.29 -25.18
CA ASN A 206 30.60 19.69 -25.18
C ASN A 206 31.57 20.80 -25.62
N LYS A 207 32.39 21.23 -24.66
CA LYS A 207 33.68 21.89 -24.87
C LYS A 207 34.72 20.89 -24.38
#